data_AF-A0A068BDS2-F1
#
_entry.id   AF-A0A068BDS2-F1
#
_cell.length_a   1.000
_cell.length_b   1.000
_cell.length_c   1.000
_cell.angle_alpha   90.00
_cell.angle_beta   90.00
_cell.angle_gamma   90.00
#
_symmetry.space_group_name_H-M   'P 1'
#
loop_
_entity.id
_entity.type
_entity.pdbx_description
1 polymer ?
#
loop_
_entity_poly.entity_id
_entity_poly.type
_entity_poly.pdbx_seq_one_letter_code
_entity_poly.pdbx_strand_id
1 'polypeptide(L)' 'ISANSTRPARWYTKLGFFPDPRPFPLPLSSLFSDGGNVGCVDVIIQ' A
#
# COMPACT_ATOMS: atom_id res chain seq x y z
N ILE A 1 5.04 11.31 -2.92
CA ILE A 1 4.34 10.27 -2.11
C ILE A 1 2.97 10.06 -2.72
N SER A 2 2.55 8.81 -2.92
CA SER A 2 1.27 8.45 -3.54
C SER A 2 0.36 7.86 -2.46
N ALA A 3 -0.89 8.34 -2.36
CA ALA A 3 -1.80 7.95 -1.28
C ALA A 3 -2.17 6.46 -1.37
N ASN A 4 -2.33 5.93 -2.58
CA ASN A 4 -2.62 4.52 -2.81
C ASN A 4 -1.41 3.60 -2.62
N SER A 5 -0.21 4.15 -2.48
CA SER A 5 1.02 3.38 -2.23
C SER A 5 1.54 3.53 -0.79
N THR A 6 0.87 4.32 0.06
CA THR A 6 1.33 4.68 1.40
C THR A 6 0.27 4.35 2.45
N ARG A 7 0.66 3.74 3.57
CA ARG A 7 -0.21 3.56 4.74
C ARG A 7 0.54 3.95 6.02
N PRO A 8 -0.17 4.38 7.08
CA PRO A 8 0.45 4.63 8.38
C PRO A 8 1.17 3.38 8.90
N ALA A 9 2.40 3.57 9.38
CA ALA A 9 3.19 2.51 10.01
C ALA A 9 2.93 2.46 11.54
N ARG A 10 3.29 1.35 12.19
CA ARG A 10 3.15 1.23 13.66
C ARG A 10 4.11 2.17 14.38
N TRP A 11 3.76 2.61 15.59
CA TRP A 11 4.55 3.60 16.36
C TRP A 11 6.01 3.19 16.62
N TYR A 12 6.30 1.89 16.70
CA TYR A 12 7.64 1.34 16.94
C TYR A 12 8.37 0.89 15.66
N THR A 13 7.87 1.26 14.47
CA THR A 13 8.54 0.85 13.23
C THR A 13 9.91 1.51 13.09
N LYS A 14 10.88 0.74 12.62
CA LYS A 14 12.23 1.22 12.34
C LYS A 14 12.20 2.15 11.14
N LEU A 15 12.80 3.33 11.28
CA LEU A 15 13.02 4.25 10.16
C LEU A 15 14.03 3.69 9.16
N GLY A 16 13.86 4.01 7.88
CA GLY A 16 14.69 3.54 6.77
C GLY A 16 13.96 2.56 5.85
N PHE A 17 14.73 1.79 5.07
CA PHE A 17 14.16 0.79 4.16
C PHE A 17 13.57 -0.40 4.93
N PHE A 18 12.39 -0.84 4.48
CA PHE A 18 11.76 -2.05 5.00
C PHE A 18 12.45 -3.30 4.41
N PRO A 19 12.73 -4.36 5.20
CA PRO A 19 13.48 -5.52 4.72
C PRO A 19 12.81 -6.30 3.58
N ASP A 20 11.48 -6.32 3.53
CA ASP A 20 10.75 -6.97 2.44
C ASP A 20 10.40 -5.93 1.36
N PRO A 21 10.99 -5.99 0.16
CA PRO A 21 10.71 -5.04 -0.91
C PRO A 21 9.37 -5.32 -1.61
N ARG A 22 8.70 -6.44 -1.31
CA ARG A 22 7.44 -6.80 -1.98
C ARG A 22 6.32 -5.80 -1.62
N PRO A 23 5.55 -5.31 -2.60
CA PRO A 23 4.39 -4.48 -2.33
C PRO A 23 3.38 -5.21 -1.44
N PHE A 24 2.77 -4.50 -0.50
CA PHE A 24 1.71 -5.05 0.35
C PHE A 24 0.35 -4.92 -0.35
N PRO A 25 -0.50 -5.96 -0.33
CA PRO A 25 -1.81 -5.92 -0.97
C PRO A 25 -2.74 -4.96 -0.22
N LEU A 26 -3.57 -4.24 -0.97
CA LEU A 26 -4.55 -3.29 -0.45
C LEU A 26 -5.97 -3.63 -0.94
N PRO A 27 -7.00 -3.42 -0.09
CA PRO A 27 -8.38 -3.61 -0.52
C PRO A 27 -8.82 -2.50 -1.48
N LEU A 28 -9.53 -2.89 -2.55
CA LEU A 28 -10.04 -1.96 -3.58
C LEU A 28 -10.92 -0.85 -3.00
N SER A 29 -11.68 -1.14 -1.94
CA SER A 29 -12.53 -0.16 -1.25
C SER A 29 -11.76 0.98 -0.57
N SER A 30 -10.46 0.83 -0.34
CA SER A 30 -9.61 1.85 0.29
C SER A 30 -8.90 2.78 -0.71
N LEU A 31 -9.14 2.58 -2.01
CA LEU A 31 -8.45 3.30 -3.07
C LEU A 31 -9.12 4.64 -3.35
N PHE A 32 -8.31 5.67 -3.53
CA PHE A 32 -8.76 6.99 -3.96
C PHE A 32 -8.53 7.16 -5.46
N SER A 33 -9.49 7.75 -6.17
CA SER A 33 -9.42 7.94 -7.62
C SER A 33 -8.25 8.84 -8.07
N ASP A 34 -7.90 9.83 -7.25
CA ASP A 34 -6.77 10.74 -7.43
C ASP A 34 -5.54 10.35 -6.59
N GLY A 35 -5.60 9.20 -5.90
CA GLY A 35 -4.59 8.76 -4.94
C GLY A 35 -3.31 8.19 -5.55
N GLY A 36 -3.16 8.20 -6.86
CA GLY A 36 -2.03 7.62 -7.60
C GLY A 36 -2.09 6.09 -7.75
N ASN A 37 -1.00 5.49 -8.21
CA ASN A 37 -0.97 4.05 -8.53
C ASN A 37 -0.93 3.15 -7.28
N VAL A 38 -1.50 1.94 -7.42
CA VAL A 38 -1.46 0.88 -6.41
C VAL A 38 -0.33 -0.09 -6.74
N GLY A 39 0.44 -0.49 -5.73
CA GLY A 39 1.54 -1.46 -5.92
C GLY A 39 1.05 -2.92 -6.04
N CYS A 40 0.03 -3.30 -5.26
CA CYS A 40 -0.56 -4.63 -5.28
C CYS A 40 -2.02 -4.61 -4.82
N VAL A 41 -2.87 -5.36 -5.54
CA VAL A 41 -4.23 -5.68 -5.15
C VAL A 41 -4.40 -7.19 -5.21
N ASP A 42 -5.11 -7.75 -4.24
CA ASP A 42 -5.53 -9.15 -4.25
C ASP A 42 -7.02 -9.18 -4.62
N VAL A 43 -7.33 -9.79 -5.76
CA VAL A 43 -8.67 -9.74 -6.38
C VAL A 43 -9.08 -11.10 -6.92
N ILE A 44 -10.39 -11.37 -6.84
CA ILE A 44 -11.01 -12.52 -7.50
C ILE A 44 -11.57 -12.04 -8.84
N ILE A 45 -11.21 -12.72 -9.93
CA ILE A 45 -11.77 -12.45 -11.25
C ILE A 45 -13.20 -12.98 -11.27
N GLN A 46 -14.15 -12.12 -11.63
CA GLN A 46 -15.57 -12.45 -11.72
C GLN A 46 -15.95 -12.95 -13.12
#